data_AF-A0A0M3HZ09-F1
#
_entry.id   AF-A0A0M3HZ09-F1
#
_cell.length_a   1.000
_cell.length_b   1.000
_cell.length_c   1.000
_cell.angle_alpha   90.00
_cell.angle_beta   90.00
_cell.angle_gamma   90.00
#
_symmetry.space_group_name_H-M   'P 1'
#
loop_
_entity.id
_entity.type
_entity.pdbx_description
1 polymer ?
#
loop_
_entity_poly.entity_id
_entity_poly.type
_entity_poly.pdbx_seq_one_letter_code
_entity_poly.pdbx_strand_id
1 'polypeptide(L)'
;LFDSAGHVLEAYLPYKSLIIRPLRLLLPIAFLLIANAFASRKYHRYFPRRYDLTLSVRNHNVSEAKFFRLNGVGHTADFYVAPGDVFTKTYEVRRKGYWTLFVEFPGDRYSKSPRKIISRDSYSHWVRPY
;
A
#
# COMPACT_ATOMS: atom_id res chain seq x y z
N LEU A 1 -20.48 69.07 40.05
CA LEU A 1 -20.79 67.71 40.57
C LEU A 1 -20.75 66.74 39.39
N PHE A 2 -19.55 66.42 38.93
CA PHE A 2 -19.30 65.39 37.93
C PHE A 2 -18.35 64.40 38.59
N ASP A 3 -18.88 63.30 39.12
CA ASP A 3 -18.06 62.12 39.37
C ASP A 3 -18.94 60.88 39.50
N SER A 4 -19.12 60.16 38.40
CA SER A 4 -19.74 58.83 38.38
C SER A 4 -19.37 58.02 37.13
N ALA A 5 -18.22 58.31 36.52
CA ALA A 5 -17.72 57.60 35.33
C ALA A 5 -16.56 56.64 35.64
N GLY A 6 -16.12 56.54 36.90
CA GLY A 6 -14.95 55.74 37.30
C GLY A 6 -15.21 54.27 37.62
N HIS A 7 -16.44 53.87 37.96
CA HIS A 7 -16.69 52.54 38.54
C HIS A 7 -17.18 51.46 37.56
N VAL A 8 -17.45 51.80 36.30
CA VAL A 8 -18.03 50.83 35.33
C VAL A 8 -16.96 50.18 34.44
N LEU A 9 -15.75 50.74 34.37
CA LEU A 9 -14.70 50.29 33.45
C LEU A 9 -13.84 49.12 33.97
N GLU A 10 -13.79 48.86 35.27
CA GLU A 10 -12.97 47.75 35.80
C GLU A 10 -13.65 46.38 35.73
N ALA A 11 -14.98 46.31 35.62
CA ALA A 11 -15.70 45.03 35.51
C ALA A 11 -15.68 44.42 34.10
N TYR A 12 -15.24 45.17 33.08
CA TYR A 12 -15.30 44.75 31.67
C TYR A 12 -14.04 44.05 31.15
N LEU A 13 -12.97 43.95 31.96
CA LEU A 13 -11.70 43.33 31.56
C LEU A 13 -11.52 41.84 31.92
N PRO A 14 -12.12 41.25 32.98
CA PRO A 14 -11.87 39.84 33.29
C PRO A 14 -12.61 38.86 32.35
N TYR A 15 -13.80 39.21 31.85
CA TYR A 15 -14.65 38.27 31.08
C TYR A 15 -14.10 37.93 29.70
N LYS A 16 -13.39 38.85 29.04
CA LYS A 16 -12.75 38.58 27.74
C LYS A 16 -11.67 37.51 27.89
N SER A 17 -10.88 37.57 28.96
CA SER A 17 -9.78 36.63 29.19
C SER A 17 -10.24 35.21 29.57
N LEU A 18 -11.38 35.08 30.24
CA LEU A 18 -11.96 33.80 30.68
C LEU A 18 -12.58 33.00 29.54
N ILE A 19 -13.10 33.67 28.51
CA ILE A 19 -13.74 33.02 27.34
C ILE A 19 -12.70 32.72 26.24
N ILE A 20 -11.67 33.57 26.08
CA ILE A 20 -10.65 33.40 25.03
C ILE A 20 -9.75 32.19 25.29
N ARG A 21 -9.48 31.84 26.55
CA ARG A 21 -8.60 30.71 26.92
C ARG A 21 -9.13 29.34 26.52
N PRO A 22 -10.38 28.93 26.82
CA PRO A 22 -10.91 27.65 26.35
C PRO A 22 -11.11 27.64 24.83
N LEU A 23 -11.49 28.77 24.23
CA LEU A 23 -11.68 28.87 22.78
C LEU A 23 -10.39 28.64 22.00
N ARG A 24 -9.25 29.15 22.49
CA ARG A 24 -7.92 28.94 21.90
C ARG A 24 -7.45 27.49 21.96
N LEU A 25 -7.91 26.69 22.92
CA LEU A 25 -7.58 25.27 23.04
C LEU A 25 -8.55 24.38 22.26
N LEU A 26 -9.82 24.77 22.13
CA LEU A 26 -10.82 24.01 21.38
C LEU A 26 -10.62 24.08 19.87
N LEU A 27 -10.16 25.22 19.35
CA LEU A 27 -9.85 25.42 17.92
C LEU A 27 -8.82 24.42 17.34
N PRO A 28 -7.63 24.23 17.94
CA PRO A 28 -6.66 23.27 17.43
C PRO A 28 -7.16 21.83 17.58
N ILE A 29 -7.91 21.49 18.64
CA ILE A 29 -8.50 20.16 18.82
C ILE A 29 -9.54 19.87 17.73
N ALA A 30 -10.44 20.82 17.46
CA ALA A 30 -11.43 20.69 16.38
C ALA A 30 -10.76 20.55 15.01
N PHE A 31 -9.70 21.32 14.75
CA PHE A 31 -8.91 21.21 13.52
C PHE A 31 -8.26 19.82 13.39
N LEU A 32 -7.69 19.28 14.46
CA LEU A 32 -7.02 17.97 14.47
C LEU A 32 -8.03 16.83 14.24
N LEU A 33 -9.22 16.93 14.84
CA LEU A 33 -10.33 15.98 14.63
C LEU A 33 -10.86 16.02 13.19
N ILE A 34 -11.05 17.23 12.63
CA ILE A 34 -11.49 17.41 11.25
C ILE A 34 -10.44 16.89 10.26
N ALA A 35 -9.16 17.22 10.48
CA ALA A 35 -8.05 16.75 9.65
C ALA A 35 -7.95 15.21 9.64
N ASN A 36 -8.10 14.56 10.80
CA ASN A 36 -8.14 13.08 10.87
C ASN A 36 -9.37 12.49 10.18
N ALA A 37 -10.54 13.12 10.30
CA ALA A 37 -11.75 12.68 9.61
C ALA A 37 -11.62 12.79 8.07
N PHE A 38 -10.94 13.82 7.56
CA PHE A 38 -10.65 13.95 6.13
C PHE A 38 -9.51 13.03 5.67
N ALA A 39 -8.47 12.81 6.47
CA ALA A 39 -7.40 11.86 6.17
C ALA A 39 -7.90 10.41 6.10
N SER A 40 -8.85 10.04 6.96
CA SER A 40 -9.52 8.73 6.97
C SER A 40 -10.19 8.40 5.63
N ARG A 41 -10.74 9.39 4.93
CA ARG A 41 -11.43 9.21 3.64
C ARG A 41 -10.49 8.91 2.47
N LYS A 42 -9.17 9.06 2.64
CA LYS A 42 -8.17 8.78 1.59
C LYS A 42 -7.76 7.31 1.51
N TYR A 43 -8.31 6.44 2.37
CA TYR A 43 -8.24 5.00 2.14
C TYR A 43 -9.28 4.63 1.09
N HIS A 44 -8.92 4.79 -0.19
CA HIS A 44 -9.62 4.10 -1.26
C HIS A 44 -9.64 2.61 -0.89
N ARG A 45 -10.82 2.09 -0.54
CA ARG A 45 -11.07 0.65 -0.45
C ARG A 45 -10.63 0.07 -1.78
N TYR A 46 -9.45 -0.55 -1.81
CA TYR A 46 -8.99 -1.31 -2.96
C TYR A 46 -9.96 -2.47 -3.11
N PHE A 47 -11.02 -2.27 -3.89
CA PHE A 47 -11.97 -3.31 -4.18
C PHE A 47 -11.19 -4.45 -4.85
N PRO A 48 -11.16 -5.66 -4.26
CA PRO A 48 -10.42 -6.77 -4.82
C PRO A 48 -11.13 -7.26 -6.08
N ARG A 49 -10.88 -6.58 -7.20
CA ARG A 49 -11.33 -7.03 -8.52
C ARG A 49 -10.45 -8.20 -8.93
N ARG A 50 -11.09 -9.32 -9.22
CA ARG A 50 -10.46 -10.54 -9.72
C ARG A 50 -9.93 -10.28 -11.13
N TYR A 51 -8.74 -10.78 -11.42
CA TYR A 51 -8.15 -10.76 -12.76
C TYR A 51 -7.34 -12.03 -12.97
N ASP A 52 -7.33 -12.51 -14.21
CA ASP A 52 -6.54 -13.66 -14.60
C ASP A 52 -5.14 -13.21 -14.98
N LEU A 53 -4.14 -13.78 -14.32
CA LEU A 53 -2.73 -13.52 -14.56
C LEU A 53 -2.08 -14.75 -15.16
N THR A 54 -1.65 -14.65 -16.41
CA THR A 54 -0.89 -15.71 -17.08
C THR A 54 0.60 -15.43 -16.93
N LEU A 55 1.35 -16.36 -16.35
CA LEU A 55 2.80 -16.28 -16.18
C LEU A 55 3.48 -17.39 -16.95
N SER A 56 4.49 -17.01 -17.73
CA SER A 56 5.36 -17.91 -18.48
C SER A 56 6.78 -17.85 -17.94
N VAL A 57 7.35 -19.01 -17.58
CA VAL A 57 8.72 -19.16 -17.11
C VAL A 57 9.48 -20.00 -18.13
N ARG A 58 10.49 -19.40 -18.76
CA ARG A 58 11.35 -20.07 -19.73
C ARG A 58 12.64 -20.53 -19.05
N ASN A 59 12.99 -21.80 -19.21
CA ASN A 59 14.28 -22.31 -18.81
C ASN A 59 15.27 -22.17 -19.97
N HIS A 60 16.21 -21.23 -19.87
CA HIS A 60 17.18 -21.01 -20.95
C HIS A 60 18.27 -22.08 -21.01
N ASN A 61 18.83 -22.50 -19.88
CA ASN A 61 19.93 -23.48 -19.83
C ASN A 61 20.18 -24.08 -18.43
N VAL A 62 19.16 -24.11 -17.56
CA VAL A 62 19.31 -24.65 -16.20
C VAL A 62 18.99 -26.14 -16.23
N SER A 63 20.02 -26.97 -16.33
CA SER A 63 19.90 -28.43 -16.39
C SER A 63 19.91 -29.10 -15.02
N GLU A 64 20.60 -28.53 -14.04
CA GLU A 64 20.80 -29.11 -12.71
C GLU A 64 19.66 -28.78 -11.72
N ALA A 65 18.57 -28.15 -12.16
CA ALA A 65 17.46 -27.83 -11.28
C ALA A 65 16.70 -29.10 -10.88
N LYS A 66 16.48 -29.28 -9.58
CA LYS A 66 15.58 -30.30 -9.02
C LYS A 66 14.13 -29.92 -9.31
N PHE A 67 13.76 -28.68 -9.01
CA PHE A 67 12.48 -28.10 -9.41
C PHE A 67 12.51 -26.57 -9.37
N PHE A 68 11.52 -25.97 -10.00
CA PHE A 68 11.23 -24.54 -9.97
C PHE A 68 10.00 -24.31 -9.11
N ARG A 69 10.00 -23.25 -8.30
CA ARG A 69 8.86 -22.84 -7.48
C ARG A 69 8.52 -21.39 -7.76
N LEU A 70 7.32 -21.13 -8.27
CA LEU A 70 6.79 -19.80 -8.43
C LEU A 70 5.87 -19.47 -7.26
N ASN A 71 6.25 -18.48 -6.47
CA ASN A 71 5.48 -18.01 -5.31
C ASN A 71 4.97 -16.59 -5.55
N GLY A 72 3.69 -16.39 -5.28
CA GLY A 72 2.95 -15.18 -5.61
C GLY A 72 1.87 -14.85 -4.59
N VAL A 73 0.88 -14.08 -5.04
CA VAL A 73 -0.18 -13.51 -4.22
C VAL A 73 -1.17 -14.59 -3.74
N GLY A 74 -0.76 -15.39 -2.76
CA GLY A 74 -1.52 -16.54 -2.26
C GLY A 74 -1.44 -17.78 -3.15
N HIS A 75 -0.52 -17.79 -4.11
CA HIS A 75 -0.33 -18.88 -5.07
C HIS A 75 1.09 -19.41 -4.97
N THR A 76 1.23 -20.73 -4.89
CA THR A 76 2.52 -21.43 -5.01
C THR A 76 2.36 -22.49 -6.08
N ALA A 77 3.31 -22.56 -7.00
CA ALA A 77 3.35 -23.61 -8.01
C ALA A 77 4.76 -24.17 -8.10
N ASP A 78 4.88 -25.46 -7.86
CA ASP A 78 6.11 -26.22 -8.05
C ASP A 78 6.00 -26.95 -9.37
N PHE A 79 7.04 -26.88 -10.18
CA PHE A 79 7.05 -27.45 -11.52
C PHE A 79 8.47 -27.81 -11.96
N TYR A 80 8.54 -28.71 -12.94
CA TYR A 80 9.75 -29.09 -13.61
C TYR A 80 9.71 -28.56 -15.05
N VAL A 81 10.80 -27.96 -15.53
CA VAL A 81 10.95 -27.45 -16.89
C VAL A 81 12.33 -27.83 -17.38
N ALA A 82 12.40 -28.61 -18.45
CA ALA A 82 13.65 -28.97 -19.08
C ALA A 82 14.32 -27.74 -19.72
N PRO A 83 15.65 -27.74 -19.90
CA PRO A 83 16.34 -26.70 -20.66
C PRO A 83 15.75 -26.53 -22.06
N GLY A 84 15.42 -25.29 -22.44
CA GLY A 84 14.78 -24.95 -23.71
C GLY A 84 13.25 -24.79 -23.62
N ASP A 85 12.61 -25.40 -22.61
CA ASP A 85 11.16 -25.42 -22.47
C ASP A 85 10.61 -24.21 -21.70
N VAL A 86 9.28 -24.06 -21.77
CA VAL A 86 8.52 -22.99 -21.12
C VAL A 86 7.36 -23.56 -20.32
N PHE A 87 7.29 -23.22 -19.03
CA PHE A 87 6.10 -23.43 -18.21
C PHE A 87 5.17 -22.23 -18.33
N THR A 88 3.88 -22.46 -18.59
CA THR A 88 2.86 -21.41 -18.62
C THR A 88 1.69 -21.81 -17.72
N LYS A 89 1.26 -20.89 -16.86
CA LYS A 89 0.09 -21.11 -16.00
C LYS A 89 -0.68 -19.81 -15.76
N THR A 90 -2.00 -19.95 -15.72
CA THR A 90 -2.94 -18.87 -15.40
C THR A 90 -3.40 -18.98 -13.96
N TYR A 91 -3.42 -17.84 -13.27
CA TYR A 91 -3.82 -17.70 -11.86
C TYR A 91 -4.94 -16.68 -11.74
N GLU A 92 -6.01 -17.01 -11.02
CA GLU A 92 -7.01 -16.02 -10.60
C GLU A 92 -6.44 -15.22 -9.42
N VAL A 93 -6.20 -13.92 -9.61
CA VAL A 93 -5.59 -13.04 -8.60
C VAL A 93 -6.55 -11.95 -8.18
N ARG A 94 -6.57 -11.64 -6.88
CA ARG A 94 -7.53 -10.68 -6.29
C ARG A 94 -6.92 -9.32 -5.94
N ARG A 95 -5.60 -9.22 -5.96
CA ARG A 95 -4.86 -8.00 -5.57
C ARG A 95 -3.52 -7.88 -6.26
N LYS A 96 -2.96 -6.66 -6.25
CA LYS A 96 -1.54 -6.42 -6.56
C LYS A 96 -0.66 -7.18 -5.57
N GLY A 97 0.48 -7.70 -6.03
CA GLY A 97 1.47 -8.23 -5.10
C GLY A 97 2.74 -8.76 -5.77
N TYR A 98 3.60 -9.32 -4.93
CA TYR A 98 4.93 -9.78 -5.33
C TYR A 98 4.88 -11.20 -5.87
N TRP A 99 5.64 -11.43 -6.92
CA TRP A 99 5.91 -12.73 -7.52
C TRP A 99 7.43 -12.97 -7.51
N THR A 100 7.82 -14.19 -7.17
CA THR A 100 9.20 -14.62 -7.03
C THR A 100 9.34 -16.03 -7.56
N LEU A 101 10.32 -16.25 -8.44
CA LEU A 101 10.72 -17.57 -8.89
C LEU A 101 11.88 -18.07 -8.03
N PHE A 102 11.78 -19.31 -7.58
CA PHE A 102 12.82 -20.04 -6.89
C PHE A 102 13.26 -21.21 -7.75
N VAL A 103 14.54 -21.53 -7.67
CA VAL A 103 15.13 -22.70 -8.31
C VAL A 103 15.85 -23.47 -7.22
N GLU A 104 15.46 -24.73 -7.00
CA GLU A 104 16.16 -25.62 -6.08
C GLU A 104 17.10 -26.52 -6.89
N PHE A 105 18.33 -26.64 -6.43
CA PHE A 105 19.37 -27.50 -6.98
C PHE A 105 19.68 -28.65 -6.01
N PRO A 106 20.28 -29.76 -6.49
CA PRO A 106 20.83 -30.79 -5.62
C PRO A 106 21.78 -30.22 -4.56
N GLY A 107 21.74 -30.82 -3.37
CA GLY A 107 22.55 -30.42 -2.22
C GLY A 107 22.01 -29.19 -1.48
N ASP A 108 20.69 -29.03 -1.38
CA ASP A 108 20.00 -27.96 -0.64
C ASP A 108 20.40 -26.53 -1.02
N ARG A 109 20.92 -26.36 -2.24
CA ARG A 109 21.24 -25.05 -2.80
C ARG A 109 20.00 -24.49 -3.49
N TYR A 110 19.72 -23.20 -3.29
CA TYR A 110 18.63 -22.53 -3.97
C TYR A 110 19.06 -21.19 -4.57
N SER A 111 18.41 -20.83 -5.67
CA SER A 111 18.50 -19.51 -6.27
C SER A 111 17.12 -18.87 -6.31
N LYS A 112 17.10 -17.54 -6.32
CA LYS A 112 15.88 -16.74 -6.24
C LYS A 112 15.95 -15.58 -7.23
N SER A 113 14.88 -15.40 -8.00
CA SER A 113 14.74 -14.25 -8.88
C SER A 113 14.46 -12.97 -8.10
N PRO A 114 14.78 -11.79 -8.67
CA PRO A 114 14.26 -10.53 -8.17
C PRO A 114 12.74 -10.58 -8.03
N ARG A 115 12.23 -9.91 -7.00
CA ARG A 115 10.79 -9.82 -6.76
C ARG A 115 10.16 -8.93 -7.82
N LYS A 116 9.12 -9.41 -8.49
CA LYS A 116 8.33 -8.63 -9.45
C LYS A 116 6.99 -8.29 -8.86
N ILE A 117 6.65 -7.00 -8.83
CA ILE A 117 5.33 -6.55 -8.41
C ILE A 117 4.43 -6.58 -9.65
N ILE A 118 3.36 -7.35 -9.57
CA ILE A 118 2.40 -7.49 -10.65
C ILE A 118 1.05 -7.01 -10.16
N SER A 119 0.39 -6.22 -11.00
CA SER A 119 -0.96 -5.71 -10.79
C SER A 119 -1.69 -5.61 -12.12
N ARG A 120 -3.01 -5.52 -12.06
CA ARG A 120 -3.82 -5.22 -13.23
C ARG A 120 -3.39 -3.91 -13.91
N ASP A 121 -3.17 -2.88 -13.11
CA ASP A 121 -2.92 -1.52 -13.62
C ASP A 121 -1.52 -1.38 -14.23
N SER A 122 -0.57 -2.22 -13.82
CA SER A 122 0.79 -2.23 -14.38
C SER A 122 0.87 -2.78 -15.80
N TYR A 123 -0.15 -3.46 -16.30
CA TYR A 123 -0.13 -4.05 -17.65
C TYR A 123 0.11 -3.00 -18.74
N SER A 124 -0.57 -1.85 -18.66
CA SER A 124 -0.44 -0.78 -19.65
C SER A 124 0.98 -0.20 -19.74
N HIS A 125 1.70 -0.16 -18.62
CA HIS A 125 3.08 0.30 -18.54
C HIS A 125 4.11 -0.70 -19.08
N TRP A 126 3.73 -1.96 -19.28
CA TRP A 126 4.62 -3.00 -19.80
C TRP A 126 4.46 -3.20 -21.30
N VAL A 127 3.27 -2.95 -21.84
CA VAL A 127 2.96 -3.15 -23.26
C VAL A 127 3.27 -1.92 -24.11
N ARG A 128 3.22 -0.72 -23.52
CA ARG A 128 3.56 0.53 -24.21
C ARG A 128 4.86 1.10 -23.64
N PRO A 129 6.00 0.98 -24.35
CA PRO A 129 7.13 1.87 -24.10
C PRO A 129 6.69 3.28 -24.52
N TYR A 130 6.94 4.26 -23.66
CA TYR A 130 6.86 5.68 -24.05
C TYR A 130 7.95 6.00 -25.06
#